data_AF-A0A354GKX0-F1
#
_entry.id   AF-A0A354GKX0-F1
#
_cell.length_a   1.000
_cell.length_b   1.000
_cell.length_c   1.000
_cell.angle_alpha   90.00
_cell.angle_beta   90.00
_cell.angle_gamma   90.00
#
_symmetry.space_group_name_H-M   'P 1'
#
loop_
_entity.id
_entity.type
_entity.pdbx_description
1 polymer ?
#
loop_
_entity_poly.entity_id
_entity_poly.type
_entity_poly.pdbx_seq_one_letter_code
_entity_poly.pdbx_strand_id
1 'polypeptide(L)'
;MPFGQGVWHILRELPQTPVVVCWIEGGWGSFASYRGGPPMKHKSLDRRRHIDIAVSEPRVLDAAVLADHRTARAALRQACLDCRDWLGLPVPEEEKNEGMLDEPTVEEAPDAGAESINP
;
A
#
# COMPACT_ATOMS: atom_id res chain seq x y z
N MET A 1 3.47 -1.69 -0.71
CA MET A 1 2.96 -2.66 0.30
C MET A 1 1.50 -3.04 0.02
N PRO A 2 1.09 -4.32 0.17
CA PRO A 2 -0.29 -4.71 -0.07
C PRO A 2 -1.20 -4.61 1.16
N PHE A 3 -2.15 -3.66 1.20
CA PHE A 3 -3.28 -3.70 2.15
C PHE A 3 -4.27 -4.80 1.75
N GLY A 4 -4.59 -5.72 2.67
CA GLY A 4 -5.65 -6.71 2.45
C GLY A 4 -7.04 -6.07 2.35
N GLN A 5 -8.02 -6.80 1.82
CA GLN A 5 -9.41 -6.31 1.70
C GLN A 5 -10.10 -6.05 3.04
N GLY A 6 -9.62 -6.65 4.15
CA GLY A 6 -10.25 -6.56 5.46
C GLY A 6 -10.43 -5.13 5.97
N VAL A 7 -9.46 -4.24 5.75
CA VAL A 7 -9.57 -2.83 6.15
C VAL A 7 -10.68 -2.14 5.37
N TRP A 8 -10.78 -2.39 4.06
CA TRP A 8 -11.85 -1.83 3.24
C TRP A 8 -13.24 -2.29 3.70
N HIS A 9 -13.40 -3.57 4.06
CA HIS A 9 -14.68 -4.06 4.60
C HIS A 9 -15.12 -3.31 5.86
N ILE A 10 -14.21 -3.13 6.81
CA ILE A 10 -14.49 -2.40 8.07
C ILE A 10 -14.90 -0.96 7.76
N LEU A 11 -14.15 -0.27 6.90
CA LEU A 11 -14.41 1.13 6.57
C LEU A 11 -15.69 1.30 5.74
N ARG A 12 -16.05 0.31 4.93
CA ARG A 12 -17.32 0.32 4.19
C ARG A 12 -18.52 0.18 5.13
N GLU A 13 -18.41 -0.66 6.15
CA GLU A 13 -19.47 -0.83 7.17
C GLU A 13 -19.55 0.38 8.10
N LEU A 14 -18.41 1.01 8.39
CA LEU A 14 -18.28 2.13 9.31
C LEU A 14 -17.54 3.31 8.65
N PRO A 15 -18.17 4.01 7.68
CA PRO A 15 -17.50 5.01 6.83
C PRO A 15 -17.08 6.28 7.56
N GLN A 16 -17.58 6.54 8.77
CA GLN A 16 -17.17 7.68 9.59
C GLN A 16 -15.97 7.35 10.50
N THR A 17 -15.44 6.13 10.43
CA THR A 17 -14.30 5.72 11.25
C THR A 17 -13.04 6.47 10.82
N PRO A 18 -12.39 7.23 11.72
CA PRO A 18 -11.13 7.87 11.39
C PRO A 18 -10.03 6.82 11.21
N VAL A 19 -9.28 6.94 10.12
CA VAL A 19 -8.11 6.14 9.82
C VAL A 19 -6.86 6.93 10.18
N VAL A 20 -5.96 6.30 10.93
CA VAL A 20 -4.62 6.79 11.23
C VAL A 20 -3.63 5.85 10.58
N VAL A 21 -2.84 6.34 9.64
CA VAL A 21 -1.80 5.56 8.97
C VAL A 21 -0.48 5.78 9.70
N CYS A 22 0.32 4.74 9.86
CA CYS A 22 1.65 4.85 10.43
C CYS A 22 2.68 4.04 9.65
N TRP A 23 3.91 4.56 9.62
CA TRP A 23 5.10 3.81 9.24
C TRP A 23 5.93 3.54 10.49
N ILE A 24 6.39 2.31 10.67
CA ILE A 24 7.26 1.90 11.77
C ILE A 24 8.50 1.29 11.16
N GLU A 25 9.64 1.96 11.30
CA GLU A 25 10.93 1.48 10.86
C GLU A 25 11.67 0.82 12.04
N GLY A 26 12.25 -0.35 11.81
CA GLY A 26 13.04 -1.07 12.82
C GLY A 26 12.37 -2.29 13.46
N GLY A 27 13.01 -2.83 14.51
CA GLY A 27 12.79 -4.18 15.03
C GLY A 27 11.60 -4.38 15.97
N TRP A 28 10.43 -3.81 15.69
CA TRP A 28 9.26 -3.86 16.60
C TRP A 28 8.54 -5.21 16.62
N GLY A 29 8.49 -5.90 15.47
CA GLY A 29 7.63 -7.07 15.28
C GLY A 29 7.88 -8.23 16.25
N SER A 30 9.13 -8.46 16.66
CA SER A 30 9.43 -9.54 17.62
C SER A 30 8.98 -9.22 19.05
N PHE A 31 9.14 -7.97 19.50
CA PHE A 31 8.81 -7.55 20.87
C PHE A 31 7.29 -7.56 21.15
N ALA A 32 6.49 -7.17 20.16
CA ALA A 32 5.03 -7.13 20.25
C ALA A 32 4.33 -8.45 19.84
N SER A 33 5.09 -9.51 19.54
CA SER A 33 4.50 -10.78 19.09
C SER A 33 4.10 -11.71 20.25
N TYR A 34 3.16 -12.62 19.97
CA TYR A 34 2.83 -13.76 20.83
C TYR A 34 3.84 -14.92 20.74
N ARG A 35 4.88 -14.78 19.91
CA ARG A 35 5.88 -15.83 19.70
C ARG A 35 6.72 -15.97 20.96
N GLY A 36 6.56 -17.07 21.69
CA GLY A 36 7.33 -17.34 22.92
C GLY A 36 6.67 -16.81 24.20
N GLY A 37 5.40 -16.41 24.17
CA GLY A 37 4.64 -15.96 25.33
C GLY A 37 3.84 -14.69 25.06
N PRO A 38 3.19 -14.10 26.09
CA PRO A 38 2.44 -12.86 25.92
C PRO A 38 3.32 -11.73 25.34
N PRO A 39 2.74 -10.83 24.52
CA PRO A 39 3.45 -9.67 23.98
C PRO A 39 4.16 -8.88 25.08
N MET A 40 5.33 -8.33 24.76
CA MET A 40 6.12 -7.50 25.68
C MET A 40 6.63 -8.23 26.95
N LYS A 41 6.44 -9.55 27.09
CA LYS A 41 6.90 -10.34 28.25
C LYS A 41 8.10 -11.24 27.97
N HIS A 42 8.19 -11.78 26.76
CA HIS A 42 9.18 -12.82 26.42
C HIS A 42 10.54 -12.25 25.93
N LYS A 43 10.56 -10.98 25.47
CA LYS A 43 11.76 -10.31 24.95
C LYS A 43 11.89 -8.93 25.58
N SER A 44 13.09 -8.58 26.03
CA SER A 44 13.39 -7.23 26.52
C SER A 44 13.47 -6.24 25.35
N LEU A 45 13.02 -5.00 25.60
CA LEU A 45 13.12 -3.93 24.62
C LEU A 45 14.61 -3.63 24.39
N ASP A 46 15.08 -3.88 23.16
CA ASP A 46 16.47 -3.66 22.80
C ASP A 46 16.73 -2.16 22.68
N ARG A 47 17.22 -1.56 23.76
CA ARG A 47 17.52 -0.12 23.84
C ARG A 47 18.55 0.36 22.81
N ARG A 48 19.29 -0.55 22.17
CA ARG A 48 20.25 -0.22 21.11
C ARG A 48 19.63 -0.24 19.71
N ARG A 49 18.41 -0.75 19.56
CA ARG A 49 17.66 -0.70 18.30
C ARG A 49 16.83 0.57 18.28
N HIS A 50 17.22 1.49 17.42
CA HIS A 50 16.41 2.66 17.09
C HIS A 50 15.11 2.22 16.41
N ILE A 51 14.01 2.88 16.75
CA ILE A 51 12.71 2.67 16.15
C ILE A 51 12.20 4.05 15.77
N ASP A 52 11.99 4.24 14.49
CA ASP A 52 11.46 5.48 13.93
C ASP A 52 9.99 5.28 13.57
N ILE A 53 9.15 6.22 13.96
CA ILE A 53 7.70 6.15 13.74
C ILE A 53 7.24 7.46 13.13
N ALA A 54 6.52 7.35 12.02
CA ALA A 54 5.76 8.44 11.43
C ALA A 54 4.27 8.09 11.48
N VAL A 55 3.44 9.05 11.88
CA VAL A 55 2.00 8.87 12.08
C VAL A 55 1.26 10.00 11.40
N SER A 56 0.31 9.67 10.54
CA SER A 56 -0.52 10.67 9.85
C SER A 56 -1.52 11.31 10.80
N GLU A 57 -2.04 12.47 10.40
CA GLU A 57 -3.26 12.98 11.01
C GLU A 57 -4.42 11.99 10.80
N PRO A 58 -5.36 11.89 11.77
CA PRO A 58 -6.58 11.11 11.60
C PRO A 58 -7.42 11.68 10.46
N ARG A 59 -7.87 10.82 9.54
CA ARG A 59 -8.74 11.22 8.43
C ARG A 59 -9.86 10.23 8.19
N VAL A 60 -11.04 10.75 7.84
CA VAL A 60 -12.14 9.93 7.32
C VAL A 60 -11.92 9.79 5.81
N LEU A 61 -12.05 8.58 5.27
CA LEU A 61 -11.95 8.37 3.82
C LEU A 61 -13.27 8.75 3.14
N ASP A 62 -13.18 9.46 2.02
CA ASP A 62 -14.36 9.84 1.25
C ASP A 62 -15.15 8.62 0.76
N ALA A 63 -16.46 8.77 0.69
CA ALA A 63 -17.35 7.73 0.20
C ALA A 63 -16.99 7.26 -1.24
N ALA A 64 -16.48 8.17 -2.07
CA ALA A 64 -15.99 7.86 -3.41
C ALA A 64 -14.77 6.92 -3.38
N VAL A 65 -13.86 7.11 -2.42
CA VAL A 65 -12.68 6.25 -2.23
C VAL A 65 -13.11 4.88 -1.71
N LEU A 66 -14.12 4.82 -0.83
CA LEU A 66 -14.64 3.57 -0.27
C LEU A 66 -15.55 2.79 -1.23
N ALA A 67 -16.01 3.39 -2.34
CA ALA A 67 -16.85 2.74 -3.33
C ALA A 67 -16.16 1.54 -4.01
N ASP A 68 -14.83 1.59 -4.12
CA ASP A 68 -14.01 0.50 -4.67
C ASP A 68 -12.82 0.18 -3.77
N HIS A 69 -12.67 -1.11 -3.47
CA HIS A 69 -11.58 -1.63 -2.65
C HIS A 69 -10.18 -1.35 -3.22
N ARG A 70 -9.99 -1.30 -4.55
CA ARG A 70 -8.67 -1.03 -5.14
C ARG A 70 -8.29 0.42 -4.92
N THR A 71 -9.25 1.32 -5.12
CA THR A 71 -9.10 2.76 -4.86
C THR A 71 -8.78 3.03 -3.40
N ALA A 72 -9.52 2.45 -2.47
CA ALA A 72 -9.24 2.56 -1.03
C ALA A 72 -7.83 2.05 -0.68
N ARG A 73 -7.44 0.90 -1.24
CA ARG A 73 -6.10 0.33 -1.06
C ARG A 73 -5.01 1.25 -1.59
N ALA A 74 -5.17 1.83 -2.77
CA ALA A 74 -4.21 2.76 -3.35
C ALA A 74 -4.05 4.00 -2.46
N ALA A 75 -5.15 4.57 -1.96
CA ALA A 75 -5.13 5.74 -1.08
C ALA A 75 -4.43 5.47 0.27
N LEU A 76 -4.66 4.29 0.85
CA LEU A 76 -3.97 3.87 2.08
C LEU A 76 -2.48 3.61 1.85
N ARG A 77 -2.13 3.00 0.71
CA ARG A 77 -0.73 2.79 0.30
C ARG A 77 0.00 4.11 0.16
N GLN A 78 -0.60 5.08 -0.54
CA GLN A 78 0.02 6.39 -0.70
C GLN A 78 0.30 7.04 0.66
N ALA A 79 -0.65 7.01 1.60
CA ALA A 79 -0.40 7.56 2.93
C ALA A 79 0.69 6.83 3.73
N CYS A 80 0.89 5.53 3.51
CA CYS A 80 2.04 4.83 4.09
C CYS A 80 3.37 5.35 3.52
N LEU A 81 3.41 5.62 2.21
CA LEU A 81 4.59 6.20 1.57
C LEU A 81 4.83 7.62 2.07
N ASP A 82 3.80 8.44 2.19
CA ASP A 82 3.92 9.79 2.74
C ASP A 82 4.50 9.76 4.17
N CYS A 83 4.04 8.83 5.02
CA CYS A 83 4.61 8.62 6.35
C CYS A 83 6.08 8.20 6.30
N ARG A 84 6.45 7.32 5.36
CA ARG A 84 7.84 6.89 5.14
C ARG A 84 8.72 8.08 4.73
N ASP A 85 8.21 8.95 3.87
CA ASP A 85 8.91 10.13 3.39
C ASP A 85 9.17 11.14 4.53
N TRP A 86 8.28 11.25 5.51
CA TRP A 86 8.51 12.08 6.71
C TRP A 86 9.70 11.61 7.55
N LEU A 87 10.08 10.34 7.45
CA LEU A 87 11.29 9.80 8.09
C LEU A 87 12.55 9.96 7.23
N GLY A 88 12.45 10.55 6.04
CA GLY A 88 13.57 10.71 5.11
C GLY A 88 14.10 9.39 4.53
N LEU A 89 13.28 8.32 4.55
CA LEU A 89 13.68 7.00 4.07
C LEU A 89 13.47 6.90 2.55
N PRO A 90 14.39 6.27 1.79
CA PRO A 90 14.27 6.16 0.34
C PRO A 90 13.07 5.28 -0.05
N VAL A 91 12.38 5.57 -1.17
CA VAL A 91 11.27 4.75 -1.67
C VAL A 91 11.77 3.35 -2.07
N PRO A 92 11.13 2.24 -1.64
CA PRO A 92 11.53 0.90 -2.05
C PRO A 92 11.41 0.72 -3.57
N GLU A 93 12.41 0.11 -4.19
CA GLU A 93 12.48 -0.06 -5.66
C GLU A 93 11.34 -0.90 -6.25
N GLU A 94 10.72 -1.79 -5.46
CA GLU A 94 9.61 -2.66 -5.88
C GLU A 94 8.36 -1.89 -6.32
N GLU A 95 8.19 -0.63 -5.90
CA GLU A 95 7.03 0.18 -6.28
C GLU A 95 7.22 0.92 -7.62
N LYS A 96 8.45 0.95 -8.18
CA LYS A 96 8.70 1.54 -9.51
C LYS A 96 8.14 0.70 -10.66
N ASN A 97 7.94 -0.61 -10.45
CA ASN A 97 7.54 -1.54 -11.50
C ASN A 97 6.03 -1.73 -11.66
N GLU A 98 5.20 -1.33 -10.68
CA GLU A 98 3.74 -1.42 -10.80
C GLU A 98 3.12 -0.29 -11.64
N GLY A 99 3.84 0.82 -11.84
CA GLY A 99 3.41 1.93 -12.71
C GLY A 99 3.64 1.70 -14.21
N MET A 100 4.29 0.60 -14.62
CA MET A 100 4.62 0.30 -16.02
C MET A 100 3.72 -0.80 -16.65
N LEU A 101 2.72 -1.30 -15.91
CA LEU A 101 1.84 -2.39 -16.38
C LEU A 101 0.50 -1.91 -16.99
N ASP A 102 0.26 -0.59 -17.07
CA ASP A 102 -0.96 -0.01 -17.64
C ASP A 102 -0.71 0.74 -18.98
N GLU A 103 0.33 0.38 -19.75
CA GLU A 103 0.34 0.75 -21.17
C GLU A 103 -0.53 -0.26 -21.95
N PRO A 104 -1.61 0.17 -22.61
CA PRO A 104 -2.33 -0.71 -23.51
C PRO A 104 -1.40 -1.05 -24.68
N THR A 105 -1.01 -2.32 -24.78
CA THR A 105 -0.42 -2.87 -25.99
C THR A 105 -1.40 -2.57 -27.13
N VAL A 106 -1.01 -1.64 -27.99
CA VAL A 106 -1.76 -1.34 -29.21
C VAL A 106 -1.73 -2.62 -30.03
N GLU A 107 -2.88 -3.26 -30.14
CA GLU A 107 -3.10 -4.44 -30.96
C GLU A 107 -2.82 -4.05 -32.42
N GLU A 108 -1.67 -4.46 -32.96
CA GLU A 108 -1.43 -4.37 -34.40
C GLU A 108 -2.45 -5.29 -35.10
N ALA A 109 -3.44 -4.66 -35.73
CA ALA A 109 -4.38 -5.34 -36.61
C ALA A 109 -3.59 -5.99 -37.77
N PRO A 110 -3.88 -7.25 -38.14
CA PRO A 110 -3.29 -7.84 -39.34
C PRO A 110 -3.85 -7.12 -40.57
N ASP A 111 -2.93 -6.58 -41.37
CA ASP A 111 -3.16 -5.97 -42.68
C ASP A 111 -3.97 -6.92 -43.58
N ALA A 112 -5.23 -6.57 -43.80
CA ALA A 112 -6.13 -7.27 -44.70
C ALA A 112 -5.78 -6.87 -46.13
N GLY A 113 -5.34 -7.85 -46.91
CA GLY A 113 -4.78 -7.67 -48.25
C GLY A 113 -5.64 -6.87 -49.22
N ALA A 114 -4.94 -6.19 -50.13
CA ALA A 114 -5.49 -5.68 -51.38
C ALA A 114 -4.80 -6.40 -52.54
N GLU A 115 -5.52 -7.37 -53.12
CA GLU A 115 -5.29 -7.81 -54.49
C GLU A 115 -5.46 -6.63 -55.45
N SER A 116 -4.55 -6.50 -56.41
CA SER A 116 -4.79 -5.72 -57.62
C SER A 116 -4.11 -6.42 -58.81
N ILE A 117 -4.98 -7.00 -59.61
CA ILE A 117 -4.79 -7.62 -60.92
C ILE A 117 -4.22 -6.61 -61.93
N ASN A 118 -3.08 -6.98 -62.54
CA ASN A 118 -2.68 -6.96 -63.97
C ASN A 118 -2.92 -5.71 -64.87
N PRO A 119 -2.10 -5.52 -65.93
CA PRO A 119 -2.16 -6.36 -67.14
C PRO A 119 -0.88 -7.14 -67.49
#